data_AF-A0A1X1BIN7-F1
#
_entry.id   AF-A0A1X1BIN7-F1
#
_cell.length_a   1.000
_cell.length_b   1.000
_cell.length_c   1.000
_cell.angle_alpha   90.00
_cell.angle_beta   90.00
_cell.angle_gamma   90.00
#
_symmetry.space_group_name_H-M   'P 1'
#
loop_
_entity.id
_entity.type
_entity.pdbx_description
1 polymer ?
#
loop_
_entity_poly.entity_id
_entity_poly.type
_entity_poly.pdbx_seq_one_letter_code
_entity_poly.pdbx_strand_id
1 'polypeptide(L)'
;MTLLTKSLHRFIRRYAGQHWYQKSRVYPYESVTRAPLYQAHARAFSERARAVVPDRYNEKDQEVVDSIKMLLDKRIAPVVQQDGGNVSFVSYDPETGFVYVRLSGACVGCAQSDVTLKHMIQGTLCHYLDEVTAVLNCDEDGFVISNQDDNEY
;
A
#
# COMPACT_ATOMS: atom_id res chain seq x y z
N MET A 1 -18.01 29.28 -8.50
CA MET A 1 -16.74 28.78 -7.90
C MET A 1 -16.96 27.39 -7.28
N THR A 2 -17.14 26.33 -8.08
CA THR A 2 -17.15 24.92 -7.61
C THR A 2 -17.18 23.94 -8.81
N LEU A 3 -16.11 23.87 -9.61
CA LEU A 3 -16.07 22.98 -10.79
C LEU A 3 -14.69 22.36 -11.06
N LEU A 4 -13.97 21.87 -10.04
CA LEU A 4 -12.61 21.33 -10.24
C LEU A 4 -12.26 19.99 -9.56
N THR A 5 -13.23 19.16 -9.14
CA THR A 5 -12.91 17.84 -8.54
C THR A 5 -13.47 16.62 -9.26
N LYS A 6 -14.34 16.78 -10.28
CA LYS A 6 -14.93 15.63 -11.00
C LYS A 6 -14.22 15.22 -12.30
N SER A 7 -13.16 15.94 -12.70
CA SER A 7 -12.50 15.71 -14.00
C SER A 7 -11.31 14.75 -13.92
N LEU A 8 -10.63 14.65 -12.77
CA LEU A 8 -9.49 13.75 -12.59
C LEU A 8 -9.92 12.27 -12.56
N HIS A 9 -11.09 11.99 -11.97
CA HIS A 9 -11.68 10.65 -11.90
C HIS A 9 -12.07 10.08 -13.28
N ARG A 10 -12.36 10.94 -14.27
CA ARG A 10 -12.61 10.51 -15.67
C ARG A 10 -11.32 10.30 -16.46
N PHE A 11 -10.22 10.91 -16.04
CA PHE A 11 -8.94 10.76 -16.72
C PHE A 11 -8.33 9.37 -16.48
N ILE A 12 -8.48 8.84 -15.26
CA ILE A 12 -8.07 7.47 -14.91
C ILE A 12 -8.87 6.42 -15.72
N ARG A 13 -10.18 6.64 -15.93
CA ARG A 13 -11.03 5.72 -16.72
C ARG A 13 -10.74 5.68 -18.22
N ARG A 14 -10.15 6.72 -18.81
CA ARG A 14 -9.97 6.80 -20.28
C ARG A 14 -8.63 6.24 -20.77
N TYR A 15 -7.62 6.12 -19.89
CA TYR A 15 -6.36 5.44 -20.21
C TYR A 15 -6.38 3.93 -19.96
N ALA A 16 -7.36 3.43 -19.21
CA ALA A 16 -7.57 1.98 -18.98
C ALA A 16 -8.37 1.28 -20.11
N GLY A 17 -8.59 1.96 -21.24
CA GLY A 17 -9.46 1.51 -22.33
C GLY A 17 -8.73 1.35 -23.64
N GLN A 18 -7.82 0.38 -23.72
CA GLN A 18 -7.51 -0.45 -24.89
C GLN A 18 -6.30 -1.34 -24.57
N HIS A 19 -6.46 -2.66 -24.71
CA HIS A 19 -5.43 -3.72 -24.69
C HIS A 19 -5.07 -4.50 -23.41
N TRP A 20 -5.95 -4.70 -22.43
CA TRP A 20 -5.56 -5.58 -21.30
C TRP A 20 -6.62 -6.62 -20.95
N TYR A 21 -6.77 -7.60 -21.85
CA TYR A 21 -7.32 -8.93 -21.57
C TYR A 21 -6.33 -9.97 -22.09
N GLN A 22 -5.33 -10.30 -21.28
CA GLN A 22 -4.70 -11.62 -21.34
C GLN A 22 -4.04 -11.93 -20.00
N LYS A 23 -4.45 -13.06 -19.44
CA LYS A 23 -3.92 -13.75 -18.26
C LYS A 23 -2.42 -13.54 -18.06
N SER A 24 -2.03 -13.40 -16.78
CA SER A 24 -0.65 -13.37 -16.29
C SER A 24 0.04 -12.00 -16.33
N ARG A 25 -0.25 -11.13 -15.36
CA ARG A 25 0.68 -10.05 -14.95
C ARG A 25 0.53 -9.77 -13.46
N VAL A 26 1.37 -10.44 -12.68
CA VAL A 26 2.01 -9.78 -11.53
C VAL A 26 2.61 -8.49 -12.09
N TYR A 27 2.14 -7.32 -11.67
CA TYR A 27 2.80 -6.07 -12.04
C TYR A 27 4.21 -6.12 -11.42
N PRO A 28 5.29 -6.06 -12.22
CA PRO A 28 6.63 -6.02 -11.66
C PRO A 28 6.71 -4.78 -10.76
N TYR A 29 7.14 -4.97 -9.52
CA TYR A 29 7.15 -3.95 -8.45
C TYR A 29 7.75 -2.60 -8.90
N GLU A 30 8.79 -2.62 -9.73
CA GLU A 30 9.42 -1.42 -10.32
C GLU A 30 8.46 -0.56 -11.16
N SER A 31 7.40 -1.15 -11.72
CA SER A 31 6.39 -0.44 -12.51
C SER A 31 5.35 0.27 -11.64
N VAL A 32 5.09 -0.24 -10.43
CA VAL A 32 4.17 0.37 -9.45
C VAL A 32 4.83 1.58 -8.81
N THR A 33 6.10 1.48 -8.40
CA THR A 33 6.86 2.60 -7.83
C THR A 33 7.17 3.70 -8.85
N ARG A 34 7.25 3.35 -10.14
CA ARG A 34 7.40 4.31 -11.26
C ARG A 34 6.09 4.85 -11.79
N ALA A 35 4.94 4.37 -11.31
CA ALA A 35 3.66 4.90 -11.73
C ALA A 35 3.57 6.39 -11.37
N PRO A 36 3.12 7.27 -12.28
CA PRO A 36 3.03 8.71 -12.01
C PRO A 36 2.17 9.03 -10.78
N LEU A 37 1.17 8.21 -10.47
CA LEU A 37 0.34 8.33 -9.27
C LEU A 37 1.12 8.02 -7.98
N TYR A 38 1.99 7.00 -8.01
CA TYR A 38 2.87 6.68 -6.88
C TYR A 38 3.93 7.76 -6.69
N GLN A 39 4.59 8.20 -7.78
CA GLN A 39 5.60 9.24 -7.71
C GLN A 39 5.04 10.62 -7.35
N ALA A 40 3.84 10.97 -7.81
CA ALA A 40 3.18 12.22 -7.43
C ALA A 40 2.78 12.22 -5.95
N HIS A 41 2.23 11.10 -5.45
CA HIS A 41 1.97 10.96 -4.01
C HIS A 41 3.28 10.93 -3.21
N ALA A 42 4.32 10.23 -3.66
CA ALA A 42 5.63 10.16 -3.01
C ALA A 42 6.38 11.50 -3.02
N ARG A 43 6.16 12.37 -4.02
CA ARG A 43 6.74 13.73 -4.09
C ARG A 43 5.96 14.76 -3.28
N ALA A 44 4.64 14.63 -3.15
CA ALA A 44 3.85 15.44 -2.21
C ALA A 44 4.11 15.06 -0.74
N PHE A 45 4.81 13.95 -0.52
CA PHE A 45 5.11 13.31 0.77
C PHE A 45 6.31 13.89 1.53
N SER A 46 7.00 14.89 0.99
CA SER A 46 8.34 15.28 1.43
C SER A 46 8.42 15.90 2.82
N GLU A 47 7.31 16.11 3.54
CA GLU A 47 7.31 16.50 4.96
C GLU A 47 6.20 15.74 5.71
N ARG A 48 6.48 14.50 6.15
CA ARG A 48 5.64 13.69 7.07
C ARG A 48 4.17 13.53 6.66
N ALA A 49 3.91 12.82 5.58
CA ALA A 49 2.54 12.40 5.29
C ALA A 49 2.05 11.36 6.32
N ARG A 50 0.82 11.56 6.78
CA ARG A 50 0.15 10.72 7.78
C ARG A 50 -0.72 9.68 7.08
N ALA A 51 -0.85 8.50 7.68
CA ALA A 51 -1.75 7.46 7.24
C ALA A 51 -3.17 8.03 7.11
N VAL A 52 -3.79 7.81 5.95
CA VAL A 52 -5.18 8.18 5.74
C VAL A 52 -6.04 7.17 6.49
N VAL A 53 -6.70 7.63 7.55
CA VAL A 53 -7.63 6.81 8.35
C VAL A 53 -9.05 7.31 8.06
N PRO A 54 -9.84 6.59 7.25
CA PRO A 54 -11.23 6.97 7.03
C PRO A 54 -12.04 6.78 8.31
N ASP A 55 -12.99 7.69 8.55
CA ASP A 55 -13.93 7.63 9.69
C ASP A 55 -14.78 6.35 9.68
N ARG A 56 -15.11 5.87 8.47
CA ARG A 56 -15.88 4.63 8.25
C ARG A 56 -15.65 4.06 6.86
N TYR A 57 -15.72 2.74 6.76
CA TYR A 57 -15.80 2.01 5.50
C TYR A 57 -17.26 1.76 5.13
N ASN A 58 -17.57 1.76 3.82
CA ASN A 58 -18.87 1.25 3.37
C ASN A 58 -18.85 -0.30 3.38
N GLU A 59 -19.98 -0.94 3.10
CA GLU A 59 -20.11 -2.40 3.13
C GLU A 59 -19.10 -3.11 2.21
N LYS A 60 -18.85 -2.58 1.02
CA LYS A 60 -17.90 -3.16 0.06
C LYS A 60 -16.46 -3.01 0.52
N ASP A 61 -16.09 -1.82 1.01
CA ASP A 61 -14.74 -1.56 1.50
C ASP A 61 -14.48 -2.35 2.80
N GLN A 62 -15.53 -2.60 3.59
CA GLN A 62 -15.43 -3.40 4.81
C GLN A 62 -15.07 -4.86 4.48
N GLU A 63 -15.64 -5.45 3.44
CA GLU A 63 -15.25 -6.80 2.97
C GLU A 63 -13.77 -6.86 2.57
N VAL A 64 -13.26 -5.81 1.91
CA VAL A 64 -11.84 -5.70 1.55
C VAL A 64 -10.98 -5.58 2.81
N VAL A 65 -11.35 -4.72 3.75
CA VAL A 65 -10.63 -4.54 5.03
C VAL A 65 -10.57 -5.84 5.83
N ASP A 66 -11.68 -6.57 5.90
CA ASP A 66 -11.74 -7.84 6.63
C ASP A 66 -10.88 -8.91 5.95
N SER A 67 -10.86 -8.91 4.62
CA SER A 67 -9.97 -9.77 3.83
C SER A 67 -8.50 -9.44 4.05
N ILE A 68 -8.12 -8.15 4.08
CA ILE A 68 -6.76 -7.69 4.39
C ILE A 68 -6.34 -8.19 5.77
N LYS A 69 -7.18 -7.98 6.79
CA LYS A 69 -6.90 -8.42 8.17
C LYS A 69 -6.74 -9.94 8.24
N MET A 70 -7.62 -10.68 7.59
CA MET A 70 -7.53 -12.14 7.54
C MET A 70 -6.22 -12.61 6.90
N LEU A 71 -5.81 -12.03 5.78
CA LEU A 71 -4.56 -12.38 5.10
C LEU A 71 -3.34 -12.04 5.95
N LEU A 72 -3.36 -10.87 6.60
CA LEU A 72 -2.31 -10.47 7.54
C LEU A 72 -2.17 -11.50 8.66
N ASP A 73 -3.26 -11.84 9.35
CA ASP A 73 -3.22 -12.75 10.49
C ASP A 73 -2.86 -14.19 10.10
N LYS A 74 -3.37 -14.68 8.96
CA LYS A 74 -3.24 -16.09 8.59
C LYS A 74 -1.98 -16.42 7.80
N ARG A 75 -1.41 -15.46 7.07
CA ARG A 75 -0.25 -15.71 6.18
C ARG A 75 0.97 -14.90 6.53
N ILE A 76 0.81 -13.63 6.89
CA ILE A 76 1.94 -12.71 7.05
C ILE A 76 2.46 -12.73 8.48
N ALA A 77 1.57 -12.57 9.46
CA ALA A 77 1.88 -12.60 10.88
C ALA A 77 2.74 -13.81 11.31
N PRO A 78 2.46 -15.07 10.91
CA PRO A 78 3.31 -16.21 11.31
C PRO A 78 4.75 -16.12 10.77
N VAL A 79 4.93 -15.61 9.54
CA VAL A 79 6.26 -15.44 8.93
C VAL A 79 7.02 -14.33 9.64
N VAL A 80 6.36 -13.19 9.88
CA VAL A 80 6.98 -12.03 10.53
C VAL A 80 7.32 -12.33 12.01
N GLN A 81 6.47 -13.08 12.72
CA GLN A 81 6.74 -13.50 14.10
C GLN A 81 7.89 -14.49 14.21
N GLN A 82 8.07 -15.37 13.21
CA GLN A 82 9.23 -16.26 13.15
C GLN A 82 10.54 -15.48 13.08
N ASP A 83 10.55 -14.33 12.41
CA ASP A 83 11.70 -13.41 12.33
C ASP A 83 11.82 -12.50 13.56
N GLY A 84 10.96 -12.66 14.58
CA GLY A 84 10.97 -11.84 15.81
C GLY A 84 10.30 -10.47 15.65
N GLY A 85 9.47 -10.29 14.63
CA GLY A 85 8.70 -9.08 14.38
C GLY A 85 7.21 -9.22 14.62
N ASN A 86 6.47 -8.16 14.34
CA ASN A 86 5.01 -8.17 14.23
C ASN A 86 4.53 -7.18 13.15
N VAL A 87 3.35 -7.44 12.61
CA VAL A 87 2.66 -6.54 11.68
C VAL A 87 1.26 -6.23 12.21
N SER A 88 0.83 -4.99 12.11
CA SER A 88 -0.52 -4.55 12.48
C SER A 88 -1.14 -3.73 11.38
N PHE A 89 -2.41 -4.01 11.08
CA PHE A 89 -3.19 -3.21 10.15
C PHE A 89 -3.54 -1.85 10.78
N VAL A 90 -3.30 -0.75 10.06
CA VAL A 90 -3.63 0.61 10.50
C VAL A 90 -4.89 1.09 9.79
N SER A 91 -4.85 1.16 8.47
CA SER A 91 -5.98 1.60 7.65
C SER A 91 -5.83 1.18 6.20
N TYR A 92 -6.93 1.31 5.46
CA TYR A 92 -7.01 1.12 4.02
C TYR A 92 -7.63 2.38 3.41
N ASP A 93 -7.07 2.84 2.30
CA ASP A 93 -7.63 3.95 1.53
C ASP A 93 -8.30 3.40 0.26
N PRO A 94 -9.65 3.38 0.19
CA PRO A 94 -10.38 2.85 -0.97
C PRO A 94 -10.27 3.73 -2.22
N GLU A 95 -9.86 5.01 -2.10
CA GLU A 95 -9.69 5.87 -3.28
C GLU A 95 -8.38 5.58 -4.02
N THR A 96 -7.32 5.24 -3.26
CA THR A 96 -5.98 4.98 -3.81
C THR A 96 -5.60 3.50 -3.85
N GLY A 97 -6.30 2.65 -3.09
CA GLY A 97 -5.93 1.24 -2.90
C GLY A 97 -4.73 1.05 -1.98
N PHE A 98 -4.36 2.05 -1.17
CA PHE A 98 -3.20 1.96 -0.28
C PHE A 98 -3.55 1.34 1.07
N VAL A 99 -2.74 0.38 1.49
CA VAL A 99 -2.85 -0.25 2.80
C VAL A 99 -1.74 0.27 3.70
N TYR A 100 -2.13 0.84 4.83
CA TYR A 100 -1.23 1.32 5.85
C TYR A 100 -1.08 0.23 6.91
N VAL A 101 0.16 -0.18 7.15
CA VAL A 101 0.53 -1.16 8.17
C VAL A 101 1.55 -0.55 9.11
N ARG A 102 1.62 -1.09 10.33
CA ARG A 102 2.69 -0.82 11.28
C ARG A 102 3.51 -2.08 11.45
N LEU A 103 4.80 -1.96 11.23
CA LEU A 103 5.77 -3.00 11.55
C LEU A 103 6.35 -2.76 12.96
N SER A 104 6.65 -3.83 13.69
CA SER A 104 7.18 -3.78 15.05
C SER A 104 8.18 -4.93 15.29
N GLY A 105 9.04 -4.81 16.31
CA GLY A 105 9.99 -5.86 16.72
C GLY A 105 11.31 -5.83 15.94
N ALA A 106 11.85 -7.00 15.60
CA ALA A 106 13.11 -7.12 14.84
C ALA A 106 13.05 -6.46 13.44
N CYS A 107 11.84 -6.17 12.97
CA CYS A 107 11.52 -5.48 11.72
C CYS A 107 11.45 -3.96 11.88
N VAL A 108 11.99 -3.38 12.96
CA VAL A 108 12.05 -1.92 13.17
C VAL A 108 13.50 -1.56 13.46
N GLY A 109 14.12 -0.83 12.54
CA GLY A 109 15.47 -0.27 12.73
C GLY A 109 16.54 -0.81 11.77
N CYS A 110 16.20 -1.71 10.85
CA CYS A 110 17.07 -2.12 9.74
C CYS A 110 16.40 -1.72 8.41
N ALA A 111 16.86 -0.63 7.79
CA ALA A 111 16.29 -0.10 6.56
C ALA A 111 16.15 -1.17 5.44
N GLN A 112 17.09 -2.12 5.37
CA GLN A 112 17.07 -3.21 4.38
C GLN A 112 16.00 -4.28 4.66
N SER A 113 15.79 -4.61 5.94
CA SER A 113 14.78 -5.59 6.35
C SER A 113 13.38 -5.03 6.15
N ASP A 114 13.18 -3.74 6.43
CA ASP A 114 11.90 -3.05 6.28
C ASP A 114 11.44 -3.03 4.82
N VAL A 115 12.37 -2.79 3.88
CA VAL A 115 12.10 -2.82 2.44
C VAL A 115 11.66 -4.22 1.99
N THR A 116 12.43 -5.25 2.36
CA THR A 116 12.16 -6.64 1.94
C THR A 116 10.82 -7.15 2.50
N LEU A 117 10.54 -6.87 3.77
CA LEU A 117 9.29 -7.26 4.42
C LEU A 117 8.08 -6.51 3.84
N LYS A 118 8.23 -5.21 3.59
CA LYS A 118 7.21 -4.42 2.89
C LYS A 118 6.89 -5.03 1.52
N HIS A 119 7.90 -5.46 0.77
CA HIS A 119 7.70 -6.12 -0.53
C HIS A 119 6.98 -7.46 -0.39
N MET A 120 7.33 -8.27 0.59
CA MET A 120 6.64 -9.55 0.86
C MET A 120 5.16 -9.34 1.19
N ILE A 121 4.86 -8.37 2.06
CA ILE A 121 3.49 -8.02 2.46
C ILE A 121 2.70 -7.52 1.24
N GLN A 122 3.28 -6.59 0.49
CA GLN A 122 2.65 -6.03 -0.71
C GLN A 122 2.40 -7.10 -1.76
N GLY A 123 3.39 -7.95 -2.06
CA GLY A 123 3.25 -9.02 -3.03
C GLY A 123 2.14 -10.01 -2.65
N THR A 124 2.03 -10.33 -1.35
CA THR A 124 0.96 -11.20 -0.85
C THR A 124 -0.41 -10.55 -0.99
N LEU A 125 -0.58 -9.31 -0.51
CA LEU A 125 -1.87 -8.63 -0.54
C LEU A 125 -2.34 -8.35 -1.98
N CYS A 126 -1.48 -7.81 -2.83
CA CYS A 126 -1.79 -7.55 -4.25
C CYS A 126 -2.04 -8.83 -5.07
N HIS A 127 -1.60 -10.00 -4.59
CA HIS A 127 -1.90 -11.28 -5.25
C HIS A 127 -3.32 -11.76 -4.97
N TYR A 128 -3.83 -11.49 -3.78
CA TYR A 128 -5.15 -11.96 -3.33
C TYR A 128 -6.26 -10.92 -3.47
N LEU A 129 -5.92 -9.63 -3.50
CA LEU A 129 -6.86 -8.51 -3.52
C LEU A 129 -6.48 -7.55 -4.67
N ASP A 130 -7.32 -7.52 -5.71
CA ASP A 130 -7.12 -6.66 -6.88
C ASP A 130 -7.31 -5.16 -6.54
N GLU A 131 -8.01 -4.87 -5.43
CA GLU A 131 -8.25 -3.52 -4.93
C GLU A 131 -6.99 -2.91 -4.28
N VAL A 132 -6.04 -3.73 -3.84
CA VAL A 132 -4.82 -3.27 -3.16
C VAL A 132 -3.74 -2.92 -4.19
N THR A 133 -3.31 -1.67 -4.17
CA THR A 133 -2.28 -1.14 -5.09
C THR A 133 -0.90 -1.09 -4.44
N ALA A 134 -0.80 -0.67 -3.19
CA ALA A 134 0.49 -0.55 -2.49
C ALA A 134 0.33 -0.68 -0.97
N VAL A 135 1.44 -1.02 -0.31
CA VAL A 135 1.51 -1.09 1.15
C VAL A 135 2.52 -0.07 1.65
N LEU A 136 2.16 0.66 2.71
CA LEU A 136 2.98 1.70 3.33
C LEU A 136 3.17 1.40 4.82
N ASN A 137 4.40 1.54 5.31
CA ASN A 137 4.72 1.37 6.74
C ASN A 137 4.51 2.69 7.47
N CYS A 138 3.90 2.65 8.66
CA CYS A 138 3.63 3.81 9.49
C CYS A 138 4.24 3.65 10.88
N ASP A 139 4.70 4.76 11.44
CA ASP A 139 5.20 4.83 12.80
C ASP A 139 4.07 4.81 13.85
N GLU A 140 4.46 5.00 15.12
CA GLU A 140 3.54 5.05 16.27
C GLU A 140 2.55 6.21 16.21
N ASP A 141 2.96 7.33 15.64
CA ASP A 141 2.17 8.54 15.47
C ASP A 141 1.34 8.52 14.17
N GLY A 142 1.47 7.47 13.36
CA GLY A 142 0.77 7.30 12.10
C GLY A 142 1.41 8.06 10.94
N PHE A 143 2.64 8.55 11.07
CA PHE A 143 3.40 9.05 9.93
C PHE A 143 3.94 7.89 9.12
N VAL A 144 3.83 8.02 7.80
CA VAL A 144 4.35 7.00 6.91
C VAL A 144 5.87 7.14 6.82
N ILE A 145 6.54 6.02 7.03
CA ILE A 145 7.97 5.88 6.93
C ILE A 145 8.30 5.62 5.46
N SER A 146 8.79 6.65 4.76
CA SER A 146 9.39 6.50 3.45
C SER A 146 10.83 6.06 3.62
N ASN A 147 11.14 4.80 3.29
CA ASN A 147 12.53 4.38 3.12
C ASN A 147 13.06 5.11 1.87
N GLN A 148 13.71 6.25 2.06
CA GLN A 148 14.37 7.01 1.00
C GLN A 148 15.76 6.42 0.73
N ASP A 149 15.86 5.13 0.40
CA ASP A 149 17.18 4.52 0.12
C ASP A 149 17.17 3.64 -1.13
N ASP A 150 16.41 4.03 -2.17
CA ASP A 150 16.49 3.39 -3.50
C ASP A 150 17.34 4.23 -4.46
N ASN A 151 18.60 4.55 -4.09
CA ASN A 151 19.64 4.88 -5.08
C ASN A 151 21.06 4.75 -4.50
N GLU A 152 21.48 3.54 -4.12
CA GLU A 152 22.90 3.21 -4.12
C GLU A 152 23.12 1.71 -4.31
N TYR A 153 23.16 1.26 -5.57
CA TYR A 153 24.18 0.31 -6.05
C TYR A 153 24.31 0.36 -7.58
#